data_AF-A0A924VIW2-F1
#
_entry.id   AF-A0A924VIW2-F1
#
_cell.length_a   1.000
_cell.length_b   1.000
_cell.length_c   1.000
_cell.angle_alpha   90.00
_cell.angle_beta   90.00
_cell.angle_gamma   90.00
#
_symmetry.space_group_name_H-M   'P 1'
#
loop_
_entity.id
_entity.type
_entity.pdbx_description
1 polymer ?
#
loop_
_entity_poly.entity_id
_entity_poly.type
_entity_poly.pdbx_seq_one_letter_code
_entity_poly.pdbx_strand_id
1 'polypeptide(L)'
;MVKKIISSKTELLFDRGHFSGYGNFSLNFEFVYYVLDPDYSIYMDNQQAVYLDIFEAFEKAGIEFAYPTQTVFLEKDISMPANKIV
;
A
#
# COMPACT_ATOMS: atom_id res chain seq x y z
N MET A 1 -8.79 2.70 -11.23
CA MET A 1 -8.67 1.26 -10.91
C MET A 1 -9.51 0.89 -9.69
N VAL A 2 -9.17 1.33 -8.49
CA VAL A 2 -9.86 0.96 -7.23
C VAL A 2 -11.37 1.25 -7.23
N LYS A 3 -11.81 2.44 -7.66
CA LYS A 3 -13.24 2.75 -7.80
C LYS A 3 -14.00 1.69 -8.62
N LYS A 4 -13.41 1.21 -9.72
CA LYS A 4 -14.03 0.21 -10.59
C LYS A 4 -14.19 -1.14 -9.88
N ILE A 5 -13.21 -1.54 -9.07
CA ILE A 5 -13.21 -2.78 -8.26
C ILE A 5 -14.31 -2.74 -7.21
N ILE A 6 -14.50 -1.60 -6.56
CA ILE A 6 -15.56 -1.41 -5.56
C ILE A 6 -16.92 -1.38 -6.27
N SER A 7 -17.07 -0.57 -7.32
CA SER A 7 -18.34 -0.41 -8.04
C SER A 7 -18.77 -1.66 -8.84
N SER A 8 -17.91 -2.67 -9.02
CA SER A 8 -18.30 -3.93 -9.68
C SER A 8 -18.97 -4.91 -8.72
N LYS A 9 -18.95 -4.65 -7.40
CA LYS A 9 -19.59 -5.49 -6.39
C LYS A 9 -20.97 -4.90 -6.07
N THR A 10 -22.02 -5.69 -6.25
CA THR A 10 -23.41 -5.24 -6.12
C THR A 10 -23.80 -4.87 -4.69
N GLU A 11 -23.12 -5.44 -3.70
CA GLU A 11 -23.36 -5.20 -2.27
C GLU A 11 -22.62 -3.97 -1.74
N LEU A 12 -21.82 -3.32 -2.59
CA LEU A 12 -21.02 -2.16 -2.22
C LEU A 12 -21.50 -0.88 -2.90
N LEU A 13 -21.58 0.19 -2.13
CA LEU A 13 -21.81 1.55 -2.63
C LEU A 13 -20.54 2.38 -2.46
N PHE A 14 -19.87 2.67 -3.57
CA PHE A 14 -18.71 3.57 -3.56
C PHE A 14 -19.13 5.00 -3.20
N ASP A 15 -18.41 5.62 -2.25
CA ASP A 15 -18.58 7.02 -1.87
C ASP A 15 -17.46 7.87 -2.48
N ARG A 16 -16.21 7.66 -2.02
CA ARG A 16 -15.08 8.53 -2.37
C ARG A 16 -13.76 7.79 -2.47
N GLY A 17 -12.82 8.45 -3.16
CA GLY A 17 -11.45 7.98 -3.35
C GLY A 17 -10.53 9.18 -3.54
N HIS A 18 -9.55 9.37 -2.65
CA HIS A 18 -8.69 10.53 -2.66
C HIS A 18 -7.22 10.15 -2.46
N PHE A 19 -6.32 10.88 -3.12
CA PHE A 19 -4.94 11.00 -2.65
C PHE A 19 -4.98 11.83 -1.36
N SER A 20 -4.86 11.17 -0.22
CA SER A 20 -5.07 11.77 1.10
C SER A 20 -3.81 12.44 1.65
N GLY A 21 -2.64 12.12 1.09
CA GLY A 21 -1.42 12.85 1.37
C GLY A 21 -0.14 12.02 1.21
N TYR A 22 0.95 12.57 1.68
CA TYR A 22 2.26 11.92 1.70
C TYR A 22 2.48 11.25 3.06
N GLY A 23 2.88 9.98 3.05
CA GLY A 23 3.42 9.29 4.22
C GLY A 23 4.96 9.36 4.24
N ASN A 24 5.58 8.89 5.32
CA ASN A 24 7.05 8.92 5.47
C ASN A 24 7.79 8.21 4.32
N PHE A 25 7.18 7.17 3.76
CA PHE A 25 7.74 6.34 2.69
C PHE A 25 6.71 5.98 1.61
N SER A 26 5.57 6.67 1.56
CA SER A 26 4.41 6.26 0.76
C SER A 26 3.60 7.44 0.20
N LEU A 27 2.85 7.18 -0.87
CA LEU A 27 1.72 8.01 -1.29
C LEU A 27 0.44 7.38 -0.73
N ASN A 28 -0.30 8.12 0.10
CA ASN A 28 -1.48 7.58 0.76
C ASN A 28 -2.73 7.88 -0.07
N PHE A 29 -3.52 6.83 -0.31
CA PHE A 29 -4.84 6.93 -0.92
C PHE A 29 -5.89 6.40 0.06
N GLU A 30 -6.98 7.15 0.26
CA GLU A 30 -8.14 6.73 1.05
C GLU A 30 -9.30 6.42 0.11
N PHE A 31 -9.97 5.29 0.34
CA PHE A 31 -11.21 4.93 -0.34
C PHE A 31 -12.27 4.60 0.68
N VAL A 32 -13.47 5.15 0.49
CA VAL A 32 -14.64 4.89 1.35
C VAL A 32 -15.80 4.39 0.52
N TYR A 33 -16.46 3.38 1.06
CA TYR A 33 -17.63 2.72 0.50
C TYR A 33 -18.45 2.11 1.62
N TYR A 34 -19.71 1.83 1.32
CA TYR A 34 -20.67 1.24 2.25
C TYR A 34 -21.00 -0.19 1.82
N VAL A 35 -21.09 -1.10 2.79
CA VAL A 35 -21.71 -2.42 2.58
C VAL A 35 -23.20 -2.26 2.83
N LEU A 36 -24.01 -2.65 1.85
CA LEU A 36 -25.46 -2.46 1.88
C LEU A 36 -26.20 -3.53 2.70
N ASP A 37 -25.49 -4.60 3.07
CA ASP A 37 -25.99 -5.67 3.92
C ASP A 37 -25.46 -5.54 5.36
N PRO A 38 -26.31 -5.68 6.40
CA PRO A 38 -25.89 -5.62 7.79
C PRO A 38 -25.19 -6.89 8.30
N ASP A 39 -25.22 -8.01 7.56
CA ASP A 39 -24.55 -9.25 7.93
C ASP A 39 -23.02 -9.05 7.93
N TYR A 40 -22.41 -9.35 9.09
CA TYR A 40 -20.99 -9.14 9.28
C TYR A 40 -20.12 -10.04 8.37
N SER A 41 -20.60 -11.24 8.04
CA SER A 41 -19.90 -12.15 7.12
C SER A 41 -19.87 -11.54 5.72
N ILE A 42 -21.00 -10.98 5.26
CA ILE A 42 -21.08 -10.29 3.96
C ILE A 42 -20.15 -9.07 3.94
N TYR A 43 -20.09 -8.30 5.03
CA TYR A 43 -19.12 -7.22 5.18
C TYR A 43 -17.68 -7.71 5.04
N MET A 44 -17.30 -8.76 5.79
CA MET A 44 -15.93 -9.28 5.79
C MET A 44 -15.55 -9.89 4.43
N ASP A 45 -16.45 -10.62 3.79
CA ASP A 45 -16.23 -11.24 2.48
C ASP A 45 -16.03 -10.18 1.39
N ASN A 46 -16.85 -9.12 1.39
CA ASN A 46 -16.70 -8.03 0.44
C ASN A 46 -15.40 -7.24 0.68
N GLN A 47 -15.05 -6.96 1.94
CA GLN A 47 -13.81 -6.27 2.29
C GLN A 47 -12.59 -7.06 1.78
N GLN A 48 -12.57 -8.37 2.04
CA GLN A 48 -11.51 -9.26 1.57
C GLN A 48 -11.43 -9.25 0.04
N ALA A 49 -12.57 -9.39 -0.64
CA ALA A 49 -12.61 -9.38 -2.10
C ALA A 49 -12.10 -8.06 -2.69
N VAL A 50 -12.42 -6.92 -2.08
CA VAL A 50 -11.87 -5.62 -2.50
C VAL A 50 -10.35 -5.58 -2.35
N TYR A 51 -9.80 -6.04 -1.23
CA TYR A 51 -8.35 -6.04 -1.01
C TYR A 51 -7.60 -6.96 -1.97
N LEU A 52 -8.10 -8.17 -2.20
CA LEU A 52 -7.49 -9.12 -3.14
C LEU A 52 -7.53 -8.59 -4.58
N ASP A 53 -8.66 -8.04 -5.01
CA ASP A 53 -8.77 -7.46 -6.35
C ASP A 53 -7.83 -6.26 -6.56
N ILE A 54 -7.64 -5.42 -5.53
CA ILE A 54 -6.67 -4.32 -5.56
C ILE A 54 -5.26 -4.88 -5.69
N PHE A 55 -4.91 -5.88 -4.88
CA PHE A 55 -3.60 -6.53 -4.93
C PHE A 55 -3.30 -7.09 -6.32
N GLU A 56 -4.22 -7.89 -6.88
CA GLU A 56 -4.05 -8.45 -8.22
C GLU A 56 -3.99 -7.38 -9.31
N ALA A 57 -4.81 -6.33 -9.21
CA ALA A 57 -4.81 -5.26 -10.19
C ALA A 57 -3.52 -4.43 -10.15
N PHE A 58 -2.93 -4.27 -8.97
CA PHE A 58 -1.66 -3.59 -8.78
C PHE A 58 -0.51 -4.44 -9.31
N GLU A 59 -0.48 -5.73 -8.99
CA GLU A 59 0.50 -6.68 -9.53
C GLU A 59 0.48 -6.68 -11.07
N LYS A 60 -0.70 -6.82 -11.68
CA LYS A 60 -0.88 -6.79 -13.15
C LYS A 60 -0.44 -5.46 -13.78
N ALA A 61 -0.45 -4.37 -13.02
CA ALA A 61 -0.04 -3.05 -13.46
C ALA A 61 1.42 -2.72 -13.13
N GLY A 62 2.17 -3.62 -12.48
CA GLY A 62 3.53 -3.35 -12.00
C GLY A 62 3.60 -2.28 -10.91
N ILE A 63 2.53 -2.12 -10.13
CA ILE A 63 2.45 -1.17 -9.02
C ILE A 63 2.84 -1.92 -7.75
N GLU A 64 3.97 -1.56 -7.16
CA GLU A 64 4.43 -2.14 -5.90
C GLU A 64 3.84 -1.38 -4.70
N PHE A 65 3.55 -2.11 -3.62
CA PHE A 65 3.17 -1.50 -2.35
C PHE A 65 4.39 -0.89 -1.66
N ALA A 66 4.21 0.29 -1.10
CA ALA A 66 5.25 0.97 -0.35
C ALA A 66 5.62 0.17 0.91
N TYR A 67 6.91 -0.10 1.07
CA TYR A 67 7.53 -0.59 2.30
C TYR A 67 8.37 0.54 2.91
N PRO A 68 8.64 0.53 4.23
CA PRO A 68 9.57 1.49 4.82
C PRO A 68 10.94 1.41 4.13
N THR A 69 11.39 2.51 3.53
CA THR A 69 12.67 2.59 2.82
C THR A 69 13.63 3.52 3.53
N GLN A 70 14.88 3.08 3.71
CA GLN A 70 15.95 3.96 4.18
C GLN A 70 17.07 4.04 3.15
N THR A 71 17.47 5.25 2.82
CA THR A 71 18.71 5.49 2.07
C THR A 71 19.88 5.42 3.05
N VAL A 72 20.78 4.47 2.87
CA VAL A 72 22.00 4.33 3.67
C VAL A 72 23.17 4.96 2.92
N PHE A 73 23.79 5.98 3.52
CA PHE A 73 25.06 6.54 3.04
C PHE A 73 26.21 5.77 3.69
N LEU A 74 26.97 5.02 2.88
CA LEU A 74 28.15 4.29 3.34
C LEU A 74 29.38 5.18 3.17
N GLU A 75 29.89 5.74 4.26
CA GLU A 75 31.22 6.34 4.28
C GLU A 75 32.28 5.23 4.38
N LYS A 76 33.25 5.27 3.47
CA LYS A 76 34.38 4.35 3.50
C LYS A 76 35.39 4.88 4.50
N ASP A 77 35.45 4.29 5.69
CA ASP A 77 36.53 4.55 6.64
C ASP A 77 37.86 4.10 6.03
N ILE A 78 38.61 5.05 5.47
CA ILE A 78 40.00 4.85 5.07
C ILE A 78 40.88 5.06 6.30
N SER A 79 40.70 4.23 7.34
CA SER A 79 41.71 4.18 8.40
C SER A 79 42.93 3.43 7.85
N MET A 80 44.00 4.16 7.58
CA MET A 80 45.30 3.57 7.23
C MET A 80 45.76 2.68 8.39
N PRO A 81 46.35 1.48 8.12
CA PRO A 81 46.87 0.64 9.18
C PRO A 81 47.95 1.41 9.94
N ALA A 82 47.74 1.59 11.25
CA ALA A 82 48.76 2.11 12.14
C ALA A 82 49.97 1.16 12.08
N ASN A 83 51.01 1.58 11.38
CA ASN A 83 52.28 0.87 11.31
C ASN A 83 52.86 0.86 12.74
N LYS A 84 52.78 -0.29 13.43
CA LYS A 84 53.54 -0.51 14.66
C LYS A 84 55.01 -0.62 14.28
N ILE A 85 55.71 0.51 14.27
CA ILE A 85 57.17 0.56 14.21
C ILE A 85 57.67 0.52 15.65
N VAL A 86 58.28 -0.63 15.97
CA VAL A 86 59.33 -0.92 16.98
C VAL A 86 59.08 -0.44 18.41
#